data_AF-A0A4R0QMF5-F1
#
_entry.id   AF-A0A4R0QMF5-F1
#
_cell.length_a   1.000
_cell.length_b   1.000
_cell.length_c   1.000
_cell.angle_alpha   90.00
_cell.angle_beta   90.00
_cell.angle_gamma   90.00
#
_symmetry.space_group_name_H-M   'P 1'
#
loop_
_entity.id
_entity.type
_entity.pdbx_description
1 polymer ?
#
loop_
_entity_poly.entity_id
_entity_poly.type
_entity_poly.pdbx_seq_one_letter_code
_entity_poly.pdbx_strand_id
1 'polypeptide(L)'
;MNKKLYGLAGVVVLLTGISLAGVAYLQDHGVVAPPLSKEKKTEKQEETITIELTDGMAKSASPGVQIEDNLVTITQGGRYELTGQGTGVEVVVAEAVSDDVTLALNDAHLASIAFQSSGTNVLNLADNTENVISQSDVGISATNITINGQGSLTMTDIGQYGVFAEDDLVVESGILNITSSGSGLYALHESDAEHANITINGGDITISASEIEGTAAFLAGNNLIVNSGNISVESAYEAYVGKHITINGGQSNLTTLDDGIVSKDPFYEEGQVSDVDVTIKGGEMTILAQGDALDSNGELVLAGGSLLLTSVNPENGALDFEGTATLIGGTIWALGHGDPLQDFSSAKQVFLKADLYAAARDTVTISDASGNSIATLEANGEFLNLFFSSADLVQGQLYTIKTSGGQYAESYATNKR
;
A
#
# COMPACT_ATOMS: atom_id res chain seq x y z
N MET A 1 10.71 -8.93 -38.24
CA MET A 1 10.10 -7.62 -38.53
C MET A 1 8.58 -7.77 -38.54
N ASN A 2 7.93 -7.50 -37.40
CA ASN A 2 6.61 -6.86 -37.30
C ASN A 2 6.20 -6.86 -35.83
N LYS A 3 6.14 -5.64 -35.29
CA LYS A 3 5.66 -5.27 -33.96
C LYS A 3 4.15 -5.49 -33.89
N LYS A 4 3.64 -5.96 -32.75
CA LYS A 4 2.29 -5.60 -32.29
C LYS A 4 2.35 -5.19 -30.83
N LEU A 5 1.95 -3.94 -30.67
CA LEU A 5 1.86 -3.12 -29.48
C LEU A 5 0.49 -3.42 -28.83
N TYR A 6 0.45 -3.80 -27.56
CA TYR A 6 -0.78 -3.79 -26.77
C TYR A 6 -0.73 -2.56 -25.87
N GLY A 7 -1.59 -1.59 -26.16
CA GLY A 7 -1.82 -0.44 -25.29
C GLY A 7 -2.96 -0.77 -24.33
N LEU A 8 -2.65 -0.79 -23.05
CA LEU A 8 -3.59 -0.87 -21.94
C LEU A 8 -4.23 0.51 -21.76
N ALA A 9 -5.55 0.61 -21.92
CA ALA A 9 -6.30 1.80 -21.53
C ALA A 9 -7.27 1.39 -20.42
N GLY A 10 -6.93 1.80 -19.19
CA GLY A 10 -7.76 1.64 -18.02
C GLY A 10 -9.09 2.38 -18.17
N VAL A 11 -10.18 1.69 -17.87
CA VAL A 11 -11.48 2.30 -17.61
C VAL A 11 -11.92 1.81 -16.25
N VAL A 12 -11.80 2.70 -15.28
CA VAL A 12 -12.42 2.59 -13.95
C VAL A 12 -13.94 2.56 -14.14
N VAL A 13 -14.58 1.45 -13.77
CA VAL A 13 -16.04 1.36 -13.70
C VAL A 13 -16.42 1.43 -12.23
N LEU A 14 -16.86 2.63 -11.81
CA LEU A 14 -17.61 2.82 -10.56
C LEU A 14 -18.97 2.12 -10.69
N LEU A 15 -19.18 1.05 -9.91
CA LEU A 15 -20.47 0.41 -9.70
C LEU A 15 -21.25 1.17 -8.62
N THR A 16 -22.19 2.02 -9.02
CA THR A 16 -23.32 2.41 -8.16
C THR A 16 -24.61 1.98 -8.84
N GLY A 17 -25.36 1.11 -8.18
CA GLY A 17 -26.64 0.61 -8.67
C GLY A 17 -27.80 1.60 -8.53
N ILE A 18 -28.78 1.40 -9.44
CA ILE A 18 -30.21 1.76 -9.37
C ILE A 18 -30.61 3.18 -9.81
N SER A 19 -30.96 3.36 -11.09
CA SER A 19 -32.33 3.18 -11.62
C SER A 19 -32.50 3.83 -13.01
N LEU A 20 -33.11 3.10 -13.93
CA LEU A 20 -33.56 3.63 -15.22
C LEU A 20 -34.79 4.53 -15.03
N ALA A 21 -34.66 5.80 -15.39
CA ALA A 21 -35.75 6.59 -15.96
C ALA A 21 -35.14 7.64 -16.90
N GLY A 22 -35.60 7.63 -18.15
CA GLY A 22 -34.87 8.19 -19.28
C GLY A 22 -34.83 9.71 -19.37
N VAL A 23 -33.88 10.17 -20.19
CA VAL A 23 -34.02 11.42 -20.95
C VAL A 23 -33.47 11.16 -22.35
N ALA A 24 -34.36 11.17 -23.32
CA ALA A 24 -34.00 11.24 -24.73
C ALA A 24 -33.59 12.68 -25.07
N TYR A 25 -32.49 12.84 -25.81
CA TYR A 25 -32.25 14.04 -26.60
C TYR A 25 -31.95 13.63 -28.04
N LEU A 26 -32.78 14.14 -28.94
CA LEU A 26 -32.82 13.88 -30.37
C LEU A 26 -32.05 14.95 -31.13
N GLN A 27 -31.17 14.51 -32.05
CA GLN A 27 -30.78 15.08 -33.35
C GLN A 27 -29.53 14.25 -33.76
N ASP A 28 -29.43 13.58 -34.89
CA ASP A 28 -29.79 13.97 -36.25
C ASP A 28 -29.46 12.83 -37.25
N HIS A 29 -30.15 12.79 -38.40
CA HIS A 29 -29.96 11.94 -39.60
C HIS A 29 -30.03 10.39 -39.51
N GLY A 30 -31.06 9.84 -40.17
CA GLY A 30 -31.43 8.43 -40.14
C GLY A 30 -30.57 7.47 -40.99
N VAL A 31 -30.28 6.32 -40.37
CA VAL A 31 -30.33 4.99 -40.96
C VAL A 31 -30.86 4.06 -39.85
N VAL A 32 -32.05 3.48 -40.03
CA VAL A 32 -32.60 2.52 -39.05
C VAL A 32 -31.87 1.19 -39.23
N ALA A 33 -30.89 0.93 -38.36
CA ALA A 33 -30.37 -0.42 -38.19
C ALA A 33 -31.47 -1.31 -37.59
N PRO A 34 -31.68 -2.55 -38.06
CA PRO A 34 -32.60 -3.47 -37.42
C PRO A 34 -32.17 -3.71 -35.96
N PRO A 35 -33.11 -3.87 -35.02
CA PRO A 35 -32.75 -4.08 -33.62
C PRO A 35 -31.92 -5.35 -33.50
N LEU A 36 -30.70 -5.21 -32.99
CA LEU A 36 -29.89 -6.32 -32.49
C LEU A 36 -30.74 -7.04 -31.43
N SER A 37 -31.11 -8.29 -31.71
CA SER A 37 -31.69 -9.16 -30.71
C SER A 37 -30.72 -9.24 -29.54
N LYS A 38 -31.12 -8.73 -28.38
CA LYS A 38 -30.43 -8.99 -27.13
C LYS A 38 -30.57 -10.47 -26.83
N GLU A 39 -29.61 -11.28 -27.29
CA GLU A 39 -29.38 -12.58 -26.67
C GLU A 39 -29.02 -12.30 -25.21
N LYS A 40 -29.96 -12.64 -24.34
CA LYS A 40 -29.76 -12.62 -22.90
C LYS A 40 -28.76 -13.74 -22.61
N LYS A 41 -27.46 -13.43 -22.61
CA LYS A 41 -26.44 -14.33 -22.05
C LYS A 41 -26.92 -14.63 -20.63
N THR A 42 -27.36 -15.86 -20.43
CA THR A 42 -27.73 -16.35 -19.12
C THR A 42 -26.39 -16.63 -18.45
N GLU A 43 -25.91 -15.70 -17.62
CA GLU A 43 -24.78 -15.98 -16.73
C GLU A 43 -25.16 -17.20 -15.92
N LYS A 44 -24.43 -18.28 -16.15
CA LYS A 44 -24.57 -19.49 -15.35
C LYS A 44 -24.00 -19.11 -13.99
N GLN A 45 -24.87 -18.91 -13.01
CA GLN A 45 -24.46 -18.66 -11.63
C GLN A 45 -23.64 -19.88 -11.20
N GLU A 46 -22.32 -19.70 -11.03
CA GLU A 46 -21.46 -20.76 -10.57
C GLU A 46 -21.87 -21.14 -9.15
N GLU A 47 -22.01 -22.44 -8.92
CA GLU A 47 -22.37 -22.99 -7.62
C GLU A 47 -21.18 -22.78 -6.67
N THR A 48 -21.42 -22.20 -5.50
CA THR A 48 -20.40 -22.07 -4.45
C THR A 48 -20.28 -23.39 -3.69
N ILE A 49 -19.07 -23.93 -3.61
CA ILE A 49 -18.75 -25.14 -2.85
C ILE A 49 -18.38 -24.77 -1.41
N THR A 50 -19.13 -25.26 -0.43
CA THR A 50 -18.80 -25.04 0.99
C THR A 50 -17.77 -26.06 1.50
N ILE A 51 -16.84 -25.57 2.31
CA ILE A 51 -15.86 -26.32 3.09
C ILE A 51 -16.04 -25.90 4.55
N GLU A 52 -16.56 -26.81 5.38
CA GLU A 52 -16.80 -26.57 6.79
C GLU A 52 -15.58 -26.98 7.62
N LEU A 53 -15.09 -26.06 8.47
CA LEU A 53 -13.97 -26.26 9.38
C LEU A 53 -14.51 -26.64 10.77
N THR A 54 -14.03 -27.75 11.34
CA THR A 54 -14.45 -28.25 12.67
C THR A 54 -13.30 -28.92 13.42
N ASP A 55 -12.97 -28.45 14.62
CA ASP A 55 -12.04 -29.09 15.57
C ASP A 55 -10.68 -29.49 14.96
N GLY A 56 -10.10 -28.63 14.11
CA GLY A 56 -8.82 -28.89 13.43
C GLY A 56 -8.91 -29.80 12.20
N MET A 57 -10.13 -30.14 11.76
CA MET A 57 -10.44 -30.91 10.56
C MET A 57 -11.30 -30.07 9.61
N ALA A 58 -11.55 -30.61 8.41
CA ALA A 58 -12.47 -30.03 7.44
C ALA A 58 -13.44 -31.05 6.85
N LYS A 59 -14.55 -30.57 6.29
CA LYS A 59 -15.55 -31.38 5.57
C LYS A 59 -16.02 -30.68 4.31
N SER A 60 -16.12 -31.43 3.22
CA SER A 60 -16.83 -31.02 2.01
C SER A 60 -17.42 -32.24 1.31
N ALA A 61 -18.56 -32.06 0.65
CA ALA A 61 -19.19 -33.10 -0.17
C ALA A 61 -18.78 -33.02 -1.66
N SER A 62 -17.99 -32.01 -2.04
CA SER A 62 -17.63 -31.76 -3.42
C SER A 62 -16.53 -32.69 -3.91
N PRO A 63 -16.65 -33.28 -5.12
CA PRO A 63 -15.56 -34.04 -5.73
C PRO A 63 -14.35 -33.19 -6.10
N GLY A 64 -14.49 -31.85 -6.12
CA GLY A 64 -13.40 -30.90 -6.36
C GLY A 64 -12.56 -30.60 -5.12
N VAL A 65 -12.88 -31.18 -3.96
CA VAL A 65 -12.17 -30.98 -2.69
C VAL A 65 -11.71 -32.34 -2.16
N GLN A 66 -10.41 -32.47 -1.91
CA GLN A 66 -9.79 -33.62 -1.25
C GLN A 66 -9.40 -33.23 0.17
N ILE A 67 -9.61 -34.10 1.14
CA ILE A 67 -9.33 -33.83 2.56
C ILE A 67 -8.54 -35.02 3.12
N GLU A 68 -7.31 -34.75 3.56
CA GLU A 68 -6.41 -35.71 4.20
C GLU A 68 -5.95 -35.13 5.55
N ASP A 69 -6.45 -35.68 6.65
CA ASP A 69 -6.25 -35.14 8.01
C ASP A 69 -6.63 -33.65 8.11
N ASN A 70 -5.66 -32.77 8.34
CA ASN A 70 -5.82 -31.32 8.43
C ASN A 70 -5.57 -30.59 7.10
N LEU A 71 -5.23 -31.29 6.02
CA LEU A 71 -4.98 -30.71 4.71
C LEU A 71 -6.23 -30.77 3.83
N VAL A 72 -6.65 -29.60 3.32
CA VAL A 72 -7.72 -29.45 2.33
C VAL A 72 -7.11 -29.06 0.99
N THR A 73 -7.31 -29.88 -0.03
CA THR A 73 -6.81 -29.62 -1.39
C THR A 73 -7.98 -29.36 -2.33
N ILE A 74 -8.07 -28.13 -2.85
CA ILE A 74 -8.97 -27.72 -3.93
C ILE A 74 -8.30 -28.11 -5.26
N THR A 75 -9.00 -28.91 -6.06
CA THR A 75 -8.46 -29.55 -7.28
C THR A 75 -9.12 -29.07 -8.57
N GLN A 76 -10.03 -28.10 -8.49
CA GLN A 76 -10.77 -27.54 -9.63
C GLN A 76 -10.92 -26.03 -9.48
N GLY A 77 -11.06 -25.32 -10.59
CA GLY A 77 -11.45 -23.92 -10.59
C GLY A 77 -12.88 -23.72 -10.08
N GLY A 78 -13.19 -22.50 -9.64
CA GLY A 78 -14.53 -22.10 -9.23
C GLY A 78 -14.59 -21.38 -7.89
N ARG A 79 -15.78 -21.36 -7.30
CA ARG A 79 -16.07 -20.61 -6.08
C ARG A 79 -16.19 -21.53 -4.88
N TYR A 80 -15.45 -21.21 -3.82
CA TYR A 80 -15.40 -21.95 -2.58
C TYR A 80 -15.72 -21.02 -1.41
N GLU A 81 -16.36 -21.53 -0.38
CA GLU A 81 -16.59 -20.83 0.88
C GLU A 81 -16.05 -21.66 2.03
N LEU A 82 -15.14 -21.07 2.82
CA LEU A 82 -14.66 -21.61 4.08
C LEU A 82 -15.46 -20.99 5.21
N THR A 83 -15.93 -21.83 6.13
CA THR A 83 -16.66 -21.38 7.32
C THR A 83 -16.38 -22.29 8.51
N GLY A 84 -16.40 -21.74 9.73
CA GLY A 84 -16.19 -22.49 10.96
C GLY A 84 -14.75 -22.44 11.47
N GLN A 85 -14.40 -23.36 12.37
CA GLN A 85 -13.20 -23.27 13.20
C GLN A 85 -12.34 -24.52 13.05
N GLY A 86 -11.14 -24.35 12.52
CA GLY A 86 -10.16 -25.41 12.28
C GLY A 86 -8.74 -24.86 12.30
N THR A 87 -8.26 -24.40 13.45
CA THR A 87 -7.00 -23.64 13.61
C THR A 87 -5.74 -24.34 13.07
N GLY A 88 -5.76 -25.67 12.93
CA GLY A 88 -4.67 -26.45 12.34
C GLY A 88 -4.87 -26.83 10.87
N VAL A 89 -5.96 -26.38 10.25
CA VAL A 89 -6.31 -26.73 8.86
C VAL A 89 -5.51 -25.89 7.88
N GLU A 90 -4.85 -26.56 6.95
CA GLU A 90 -4.15 -25.96 5.81
C GLU A 90 -5.01 -26.11 4.57
N VAL A 91 -5.19 -25.04 3.81
CA VAL A 91 -5.97 -25.06 2.57
C VAL A 91 -5.05 -24.80 1.38
N VAL A 92 -5.01 -25.72 0.42
CA VAL A 92 -4.19 -25.64 -0.78
C VAL A 92 -5.09 -25.63 -2.01
N VAL A 93 -4.93 -24.65 -2.89
CA VAL A 93 -5.42 -24.72 -4.27
C VAL A 93 -4.29 -25.27 -5.12
N ALA A 94 -4.50 -26.46 -5.67
CA ALA A 94 -3.42 -27.25 -6.28
C ALA A 94 -2.84 -26.61 -7.55
N GLU A 95 -1.54 -26.81 -7.78
CA GLU A 95 -0.80 -26.33 -8.96
C GLU A 95 -1.46 -26.70 -10.31
N ALA A 96 -2.08 -27.89 -10.37
CA ALA A 96 -2.76 -28.35 -11.58
C ALA A 96 -4.03 -27.54 -11.94
N VAL A 97 -4.52 -26.69 -11.02
CA VAL A 97 -5.67 -25.81 -11.26
C VAL A 97 -5.18 -24.58 -12.05
N SER A 98 -5.66 -24.46 -13.28
CA SER A 98 -5.36 -23.34 -14.20
C SER A 98 -6.55 -22.43 -14.45
N ASP A 99 -7.75 -22.84 -14.02
CA ASP A 99 -8.94 -22.00 -14.02
C ASP A 99 -8.95 -21.09 -12.78
N ASP A 100 -9.70 -20.00 -12.83
CA ASP A 100 -9.81 -19.04 -11.73
C ASP A 100 -10.42 -19.68 -10.48
N VAL A 101 -9.96 -19.25 -9.30
CA VAL A 101 -10.48 -19.67 -7.99
C VAL A 101 -10.83 -18.45 -7.15
N THR A 102 -12.06 -18.43 -6.63
CA THR A 102 -12.46 -17.52 -5.55
C THR A 102 -12.67 -18.32 -4.28
N LEU A 103 -11.93 -17.99 -3.23
CA LEU A 103 -12.09 -18.54 -1.89
C LEU A 103 -12.68 -17.45 -0.98
N ALA A 104 -13.94 -17.61 -0.58
CA ALA A 104 -14.58 -16.74 0.38
C ALA A 104 -14.31 -17.23 1.81
N LEU A 105 -13.86 -16.35 2.69
CA LEU A 105 -13.78 -16.59 4.13
C LEU A 105 -15.02 -16.03 4.80
N ASN A 106 -15.75 -16.90 5.51
CA ASN A 106 -17.02 -16.59 6.17
C ASN A 106 -17.03 -17.14 7.60
N ASP A 107 -16.51 -16.33 8.54
CA ASP A 107 -16.23 -16.70 9.93
C ASP A 107 -15.32 -17.93 10.03
N ALA A 108 -14.28 -17.95 9.19
CA ALA A 108 -13.31 -19.04 9.08
C ALA A 108 -12.09 -18.80 9.98
N HIS A 109 -11.72 -19.82 10.77
CA HIS A 109 -10.43 -19.87 11.47
C HIS A 109 -9.62 -21.07 11.00
N LEU A 110 -8.43 -20.83 10.43
CA LEU A 110 -7.55 -21.85 9.85
C LEU A 110 -6.06 -21.55 10.08
N ALA A 111 -5.20 -22.48 9.66
CA ALA A 111 -3.75 -22.36 9.82
C ALA A 111 -3.10 -21.51 8.71
N SER A 112 -3.39 -21.86 7.45
CA SER A 112 -2.80 -21.22 6.27
C SER A 112 -3.62 -21.46 5.00
N ILE A 113 -3.36 -20.65 3.98
CA ILE A 113 -3.88 -20.81 2.62
C ILE A 113 -2.71 -20.76 1.63
N ALA A 114 -2.64 -21.71 0.71
CA ALA A 114 -1.66 -21.73 -0.38
C ALA A 114 -2.36 -21.81 -1.74
N PHE A 115 -2.30 -20.74 -2.54
CA PHE A 115 -2.75 -20.73 -3.92
C PHE A 115 -1.60 -21.09 -4.87
N GLN A 116 -1.39 -22.39 -5.11
CA GLN A 116 -0.38 -22.87 -6.06
C GLN A 116 -0.88 -22.82 -7.51
N SER A 117 -2.18 -22.59 -7.70
CA SER A 117 -2.85 -22.47 -8.99
C SER A 117 -2.31 -21.34 -9.84
N SER A 118 -2.32 -21.54 -11.16
CA SER A 118 -1.87 -20.54 -12.14
C SER A 118 -3.01 -19.63 -12.67
N GLY A 119 -4.26 -19.96 -12.34
CA GLY A 119 -5.40 -19.09 -12.62
C GLY A 119 -5.40 -17.83 -11.74
N THR A 120 -6.41 -16.99 -11.93
CA THR A 120 -6.64 -15.86 -11.02
C THR A 120 -7.04 -16.38 -9.65
N ASN A 121 -6.33 -15.99 -8.60
CA ASN A 121 -6.70 -16.34 -7.24
C ASN A 121 -7.31 -15.15 -6.52
N VAL A 122 -8.51 -15.33 -5.97
CA VAL A 122 -9.24 -14.30 -5.25
C VAL A 122 -9.54 -14.79 -3.84
N LEU A 123 -9.11 -14.04 -2.84
CA LEU A 123 -9.58 -14.18 -1.46
C LEU A 123 -10.66 -13.14 -1.19
N ASN A 124 -11.88 -13.59 -0.94
CA ASN A 124 -13.00 -12.72 -0.61
C ASN A 124 -13.32 -12.79 0.89
N LEU A 125 -13.29 -11.65 1.56
CA LEU A 125 -13.70 -11.51 2.96
C LEU A 125 -15.19 -11.22 3.01
N ALA A 126 -15.99 -12.22 3.37
CA ALA A 126 -17.45 -12.10 3.35
C ALA A 126 -17.93 -11.00 4.31
N ASP A 127 -18.97 -10.28 3.91
CA ASP A 127 -19.46 -9.11 4.63
C ASP A 127 -19.84 -9.43 6.09
N ASN A 128 -19.40 -8.59 7.02
CA ASN A 128 -19.65 -8.72 8.46
C ASN A 128 -19.13 -10.02 9.09
N THR A 129 -18.01 -10.55 8.57
CA THR A 129 -17.36 -11.75 9.12
C THR A 129 -16.01 -11.45 9.74
N GLU A 130 -15.63 -12.28 10.71
CA GLU A 130 -14.32 -12.24 11.38
C GLU A 130 -13.55 -13.52 11.07
N ASN A 131 -12.54 -13.39 10.22
CA ASN A 131 -11.73 -14.52 9.78
C ASN A 131 -10.36 -14.46 10.45
N VAL A 132 -9.79 -15.63 10.75
CA VAL A 132 -8.52 -15.75 11.46
C VAL A 132 -7.61 -16.75 10.76
N ILE A 133 -6.38 -16.34 10.48
CA ILE A 133 -5.29 -17.24 10.08
C ILE A 133 -4.23 -17.18 11.16
N SER A 134 -3.77 -18.33 11.65
CA SER A 134 -2.79 -18.37 12.74
C SER A 134 -2.01 -19.66 12.80
N GLN A 135 -0.87 -19.67 13.50
CA GLN A 135 -0.07 -20.89 13.77
C GLN A 135 0.60 -21.45 12.51
N SER A 136 1.12 -20.57 11.65
CA SER A 136 1.81 -20.94 10.42
C SER A 136 3.04 -20.06 10.20
N ASP A 137 4.01 -20.54 9.43
CA ASP A 137 5.14 -19.70 9.03
C ASP A 137 4.70 -18.64 8.01
N VAL A 138 3.81 -19.01 7.09
CA VAL A 138 3.22 -18.09 6.11
C VAL A 138 1.70 -18.20 6.19
N GLY A 139 1.03 -17.08 6.44
CA GLY A 139 -0.42 -17.04 6.55
C GLY A 139 -1.09 -17.37 5.22
N ILE A 140 -0.70 -16.65 4.17
CA ILE A 140 -1.14 -16.89 2.80
C ILE A 140 0.08 -16.92 1.87
N SER A 141 0.25 -18.00 1.11
CA SER A 141 1.16 -18.05 -0.04
C SER A 141 0.36 -18.14 -1.34
N ALA A 142 0.83 -17.50 -2.40
CA ALA A 142 0.14 -17.52 -3.69
C ALA A 142 1.10 -17.30 -4.85
N THR A 143 0.75 -17.83 -6.03
CA THR A 143 1.37 -17.39 -7.29
C THR A 143 1.00 -15.93 -7.54
N ASN A 144 -0.29 -15.61 -7.64
CA ASN A 144 -0.87 -14.26 -7.62
C ASN A 144 -2.04 -14.23 -6.65
N ILE A 145 -2.42 -13.07 -6.12
CA ILE A 145 -3.61 -12.97 -5.27
C ILE A 145 -4.29 -11.59 -5.35
N THR A 146 -5.61 -11.59 -5.41
CA THR A 146 -6.44 -10.42 -5.14
C THR A 146 -7.24 -10.63 -3.85
N ILE A 147 -7.11 -9.73 -2.89
CA ILE A 147 -7.89 -9.69 -1.64
C ILE A 147 -8.98 -8.63 -1.76
N ASN A 148 -10.23 -9.00 -1.49
CA ASN A 148 -11.37 -8.08 -1.54
C ASN A 148 -12.47 -8.46 -0.54
N GLY A 149 -13.57 -7.69 -0.54
CA GLY A 149 -14.71 -7.89 0.36
C GLY A 149 -14.72 -6.90 1.52
N GLN A 150 -15.76 -6.96 2.35
CA GLN A 150 -15.98 -6.03 3.46
C GLN A 150 -15.82 -6.70 4.84
N GLY A 151 -15.53 -8.00 4.88
CA GLY A 151 -15.18 -8.71 6.10
C GLY A 151 -13.78 -8.35 6.60
N SER A 152 -13.44 -8.94 7.74
CA SER A 152 -12.13 -8.81 8.36
C SER A 152 -11.32 -10.10 8.30
N LEU A 153 -10.00 -9.95 8.22
CA LEU A 153 -9.03 -11.02 8.33
C LEU A 153 -7.95 -10.61 9.34
N THR A 154 -7.84 -11.39 10.41
CA THR A 154 -6.77 -11.25 11.41
C THR A 154 -5.75 -12.36 11.20
N MET A 155 -4.49 -11.99 11.01
CA MET A 155 -3.36 -12.91 10.97
C MET A 155 -2.51 -12.72 12.22
N THR A 156 -2.33 -13.79 12.99
CA THR A 156 -1.56 -13.75 14.25
C THR A 156 -0.77 -15.02 14.43
N ASP A 157 0.32 -14.98 15.21
CA ASP A 157 1.24 -16.12 15.36
C ASP A 157 1.75 -16.61 13.99
N ILE A 158 2.22 -15.65 13.17
CA ILE A 158 2.79 -15.88 11.85
C ILE A 158 4.32 -15.77 11.91
N GLY A 159 5.00 -16.85 11.51
CA GLY A 159 6.46 -17.01 11.69
C GLY A 159 7.34 -16.23 10.72
N GLN A 160 6.88 -15.96 9.50
CA GLN A 160 7.64 -15.29 8.45
C GLN A 160 6.80 -14.23 7.74
N TYR A 161 5.77 -14.61 6.98
CA TYR A 161 5.06 -13.68 6.10
C TYR A 161 3.55 -13.72 6.33
N GLY A 162 2.92 -12.56 6.51
CA GLY A 162 1.46 -12.48 6.51
C GLY A 162 0.89 -12.99 5.19
N VAL A 163 1.25 -12.31 4.10
CA VAL A 163 0.96 -12.74 2.72
C VAL A 163 2.26 -12.73 1.92
N PHE A 164 2.53 -13.83 1.21
CA PHE A 164 3.59 -13.96 0.24
C PHE A 164 3.01 -14.25 -1.15
N ALA A 165 3.32 -13.42 -2.14
CA ALA A 165 2.98 -13.64 -3.54
C ALA A 165 4.26 -13.79 -4.38
N GLU A 166 4.31 -14.78 -5.25
CA GLU A 166 5.41 -14.93 -6.21
C GLU A 166 5.32 -13.87 -7.32
N ASP A 167 4.10 -13.58 -7.79
CA ASP A 167 3.77 -12.54 -8.75
C ASP A 167 3.14 -11.32 -8.05
N ASP A 168 1.90 -10.97 -8.41
CA ASP A 168 1.25 -9.75 -7.97
C ASP A 168 0.29 -10.00 -6.79
N LEU A 169 0.33 -9.07 -5.84
CA LEU A 169 -0.58 -8.97 -4.71
C LEU A 169 -1.41 -7.70 -4.86
N VAL A 170 -2.72 -7.86 -4.95
CA VAL A 170 -3.67 -6.74 -5.02
C VAL A 170 -4.60 -6.76 -3.81
N VAL A 171 -4.72 -5.62 -3.11
CA VAL A 171 -5.75 -5.40 -2.10
C VAL A 171 -6.76 -4.40 -2.65
N GLU A 172 -7.96 -4.87 -2.96
CA GLU A 172 -9.06 -4.03 -3.42
C GLU A 172 -9.82 -3.40 -2.25
N SER A 173 -10.09 -4.20 -1.21
CA SER A 173 -10.84 -3.80 -0.03
C SER A 173 -10.69 -4.83 1.09
N GLY A 174 -11.28 -4.53 2.26
CA GLY A 174 -11.31 -5.42 3.42
C GLY A 174 -10.67 -4.80 4.65
N ILE A 175 -10.84 -5.45 5.79
CA ILE A 175 -10.13 -5.10 7.04
C ILE A 175 -9.04 -6.15 7.25
N LEU A 176 -7.77 -5.76 7.15
CA LEU A 176 -6.63 -6.66 7.31
C LEU A 176 -5.86 -6.26 8.58
N ASN A 177 -5.75 -7.18 9.54
CA ASN A 177 -4.92 -7.00 10.73
C ASN A 177 -3.84 -8.07 10.71
N ILE A 178 -2.59 -7.70 10.45
CA ILE A 178 -1.50 -8.64 10.21
C ILE A 178 -0.41 -8.45 11.27
N THR A 179 -0.11 -9.49 12.02
CA THR A 179 1.06 -9.58 12.88
C THR A 179 1.96 -10.71 12.41
N SER A 180 3.18 -10.39 11.96
CA SER A 180 4.15 -11.36 11.43
C SER A 180 5.54 -11.16 12.04
N SER A 181 6.29 -12.26 12.22
CA SER A 181 7.67 -12.23 12.71
C SER A 181 8.71 -11.96 11.60
N GLY A 182 8.27 -11.86 10.35
CA GLY A 182 8.98 -11.28 9.21
C GLY A 182 8.13 -10.18 8.57
N SER A 183 8.04 -10.15 7.24
CA SER A 183 7.31 -9.12 6.49
C SER A 183 5.79 -9.29 6.51
N GLY A 184 5.05 -8.19 6.43
CA GLY A 184 3.58 -8.20 6.41
C GLY A 184 3.03 -8.72 5.08
N LEU A 185 3.06 -7.85 4.06
CA LEU A 185 2.75 -8.19 2.67
C LEU A 185 4.04 -8.21 1.86
N TYR A 186 4.34 -9.33 1.23
CA TYR A 186 5.57 -9.56 0.48
C TYR A 186 5.25 -10.09 -0.92
N ALA A 187 5.79 -9.44 -1.95
CA ALA A 187 5.75 -9.93 -3.32
C ALA A 187 7.18 -10.04 -3.87
N LEU A 188 7.58 -11.22 -4.35
CA LEU A 188 8.89 -11.44 -4.98
C LEU A 188 8.81 -12.52 -6.06
N HIS A 189 9.21 -12.16 -7.27
CA HIS A 189 9.43 -13.10 -8.37
C HIS A 189 10.92 -13.23 -8.65
N GLU A 190 11.52 -14.40 -8.37
CA GLU A 190 12.97 -14.59 -8.42
C GLU A 190 13.61 -14.36 -9.80
N SER A 191 12.81 -14.34 -10.88
CA SER A 191 13.33 -14.36 -12.26
C SER A 191 12.67 -13.39 -13.22
N ASP A 192 11.68 -12.61 -12.77
CA ASP A 192 10.91 -11.71 -13.65
C ASP A 192 10.65 -10.38 -12.95
N ALA A 193 11.36 -9.35 -13.41
CA ALA A 193 11.26 -8.00 -12.87
C ALA A 193 9.98 -7.26 -13.30
N GLU A 194 9.11 -7.84 -14.15
CA GLU A 194 7.81 -7.23 -14.48
C GLU A 194 6.72 -7.59 -13.44
N HIS A 195 6.91 -8.65 -12.65
CA HIS A 195 6.00 -9.10 -11.60
C HIS A 195 6.41 -8.57 -10.22
N ALA A 196 6.02 -9.23 -9.11
CA ALA A 196 6.33 -8.83 -7.74
C ALA A 196 5.74 -7.48 -7.33
N ASN A 197 4.58 -7.12 -7.89
CA ASN A 197 3.92 -5.86 -7.59
C ASN A 197 2.99 -6.00 -6.39
N ILE A 198 2.98 -4.97 -5.53
CA ILE A 198 1.94 -4.79 -4.50
C ILE A 198 1.10 -3.58 -4.89
N THR A 199 -0.21 -3.78 -5.08
CA THR A 199 -1.16 -2.71 -5.37
C THR A 199 -2.25 -2.62 -4.31
N ILE A 200 -2.38 -1.46 -3.66
CA ILE A 200 -3.41 -1.17 -2.67
C ILE A 200 -4.43 -0.19 -3.26
N ASN A 201 -5.61 -0.69 -3.61
CA ASN A 201 -6.72 0.10 -4.12
C ASN A 201 -7.67 0.60 -3.02
N GLY A 202 -7.64 0.00 -1.83
CA GLY A 202 -8.49 0.35 -0.71
C GLY A 202 -8.28 -0.58 0.50
N GLY A 203 -9.22 -0.52 1.45
CA GLY A 203 -9.22 -1.31 2.68
C GLY A 203 -8.71 -0.54 3.91
N ASP A 204 -8.97 -1.12 5.09
CA ASP A 204 -8.38 -0.74 6.37
C ASP A 204 -7.31 -1.77 6.72
N ILE A 205 -6.04 -1.39 6.68
CA ILE A 205 -4.90 -2.32 6.80
C ILE A 205 -4.05 -1.90 8.01
N THR A 206 -3.92 -2.79 8.99
CA THR A 206 -3.03 -2.63 10.13
C THR A 206 -1.96 -3.71 10.10
N ILE A 207 -0.69 -3.33 10.15
CA ILE A 207 0.44 -4.27 10.13
C ILE A 207 1.39 -3.99 11.29
N SER A 208 1.74 -5.06 12.02
CA SER A 208 2.92 -5.12 12.88
C SER A 208 3.85 -6.20 12.32
N ALA A 209 4.95 -5.79 11.71
CA ALA A 209 5.94 -6.68 11.11
C ALA A 209 7.21 -6.73 11.97
N SER A 210 8.15 -7.56 11.56
CA SER A 210 9.46 -7.67 12.19
C SER A 210 10.24 -6.34 12.12
N GLU A 211 11.06 -6.10 13.13
CA GLU A 211 12.02 -4.98 13.18
C GLU A 211 13.46 -5.47 12.90
N ILE A 212 13.59 -6.56 12.13
CA ILE A 212 14.88 -7.12 11.71
C ILE A 212 15.21 -6.60 10.31
N GLU A 213 16.47 -6.23 10.10
CA GLU A 213 17.00 -5.79 8.80
C GLU A 213 16.60 -6.74 7.66
N GLY A 214 16.13 -6.16 6.55
CA GLY A 214 15.65 -6.88 5.37
C GLY A 214 14.17 -7.29 5.43
N THR A 215 13.43 -6.88 6.45
CA THR A 215 11.97 -7.09 6.54
C THR A 215 11.22 -5.77 6.38
N ALA A 216 9.94 -5.84 6.01
CA ALA A 216 9.09 -4.66 5.92
C ALA A 216 7.60 -4.96 6.12
N ALA A 217 6.81 -3.93 6.44
CA ALA A 217 5.35 -4.08 6.44
C ALA A 217 4.83 -4.37 5.01
N PHE A 218 5.35 -3.66 4.01
CA PHE A 218 5.07 -3.87 2.59
C PHE A 218 6.41 -3.99 1.85
N LEU A 219 6.70 -5.17 1.33
CA LEU A 219 7.91 -5.47 0.58
C LEU A 219 7.53 -5.88 -0.85
N ALA A 220 7.64 -4.95 -1.80
CA ALA A 220 7.43 -5.25 -3.22
C ALA A 220 8.77 -5.45 -3.91
N GLY A 221 8.93 -6.55 -4.64
CA GLY A 221 10.13 -6.76 -5.46
C GLY A 221 10.22 -5.81 -6.66
N ASN A 222 9.09 -5.19 -7.04
CA ASN A 222 9.00 -4.25 -8.15
C ASN A 222 8.18 -3.00 -7.77
N ASN A 223 6.94 -2.87 -8.23
CA ASN A 223 6.11 -1.70 -7.94
C ASN A 223 5.36 -1.86 -6.62
N LEU A 224 5.45 -0.86 -5.75
CA LEU A 224 4.50 -0.63 -4.68
C LEU A 224 3.61 0.56 -5.05
N ILE A 225 2.31 0.30 -5.26
CA ILE A 225 1.35 1.30 -5.70
C ILE A 225 0.25 1.44 -4.65
N VAL A 226 0.11 2.62 -4.06
CA VAL A 226 -0.98 2.95 -3.12
C VAL A 226 -1.92 3.94 -3.79
N ASN A 227 -3.10 3.46 -4.18
CA ASN A 227 -4.15 4.28 -4.79
C ASN A 227 -5.11 4.88 -3.75
N SER A 228 -5.44 4.11 -2.72
CA SER A 228 -6.31 4.51 -1.61
C SER A 228 -6.12 3.58 -0.41
N GLY A 229 -7.02 3.67 0.56
CA GLY A 229 -7.00 2.87 1.79
C GLY A 229 -6.64 3.69 3.03
N ASN A 230 -6.78 3.05 4.17
CA ASN A 230 -6.36 3.54 5.48
C ASN A 230 -5.36 2.53 6.04
N ILE A 231 -4.09 2.91 6.04
CA ILE A 231 -2.96 2.03 6.33
C ILE A 231 -2.29 2.49 7.62
N SER A 232 -2.16 1.58 8.58
CA SER A 232 -1.41 1.76 9.81
C SER A 232 -0.30 0.72 9.91
N VAL A 233 0.96 1.17 9.90
CA VAL A 233 2.10 0.32 10.26
C VAL A 233 2.49 0.70 11.68
N GLU A 234 2.19 -0.20 12.62
CA GLU A 234 2.41 0.03 14.05
C GLU A 234 3.87 -0.18 14.44
N SER A 235 4.53 -1.15 13.80
CA SER A 235 5.96 -1.44 13.93
C SER A 235 6.43 -2.22 12.71
N ALA A 236 7.62 -1.89 12.21
CA ALA A 236 8.34 -2.65 11.20
C ALA A 236 9.79 -2.16 11.16
N TYR A 237 10.70 -2.93 10.54
CA TYR A 237 12.03 -2.43 10.21
C TYR A 237 11.89 -1.28 9.21
N GLU A 238 11.33 -1.56 8.02
CA GLU A 238 10.88 -0.56 7.05
C GLU A 238 9.37 -0.67 6.84
N ALA A 239 8.67 0.43 6.52
CA ALA A 239 7.23 0.34 6.24
C ALA A 239 6.96 0.01 4.78
N TYR A 240 7.39 0.89 3.85
CA TYR A 240 7.18 0.71 2.41
C TYR A 240 8.51 0.49 1.69
N VAL A 241 8.65 -0.67 1.07
CA VAL A 241 9.81 -1.04 0.26
C VAL A 241 9.34 -1.43 -1.13
N GLY A 242 9.99 -0.87 -2.15
CA GLY A 242 9.75 -1.20 -3.55
C GLY A 242 10.86 -0.69 -4.45
N LYS A 243 10.99 -1.25 -5.65
CA LYS A 243 11.85 -0.67 -6.68
C LYS A 243 11.30 0.68 -7.14
N HIS A 244 10.00 0.71 -7.43
CA HIS A 244 9.26 1.90 -7.81
C HIS A 244 8.09 2.08 -6.85
N ILE A 245 8.06 3.18 -6.10
CA ILE A 245 7.01 3.46 -5.12
C ILE A 245 6.15 4.60 -5.63
N THR A 246 4.86 4.34 -5.84
CA THR A 246 3.90 5.36 -6.26
C THR A 246 2.76 5.49 -5.27
N ILE A 247 2.62 6.67 -4.66
CA ILE A 247 1.51 7.00 -3.76
C ILE A 247 0.58 7.99 -4.47
N ASN A 248 -0.57 7.51 -4.92
CA ASN A 248 -1.58 8.34 -5.58
C ASN A 248 -2.58 8.95 -4.58
N GLY A 249 -2.82 8.30 -3.44
CA GLY A 249 -3.82 8.71 -2.45
C GLY A 249 -3.87 7.79 -1.22
N GLY A 250 -4.95 7.91 -0.44
CA GLY A 250 -5.14 7.16 0.81
C GLY A 250 -4.64 7.92 2.05
N GLN A 251 -4.76 7.26 3.21
CA GLN A 251 -4.19 7.69 4.48
C GLN A 251 -3.19 6.64 4.95
N SER A 252 -1.97 7.07 5.30
CA SER A 252 -0.92 6.21 5.84
C SER A 252 -0.36 6.78 7.14
N ASN A 253 -0.28 5.95 8.18
CA ASN A 253 0.41 6.25 9.42
C ASN A 253 1.48 5.18 9.66
N LEU A 254 2.76 5.55 9.55
CA LEU A 254 3.87 4.61 9.48
C LEU A 254 4.85 4.85 10.63
N THR A 255 5.08 3.83 11.45
CA THR A 255 6.10 3.84 12.52
C THR A 255 7.12 2.74 12.26
N THR A 256 8.41 3.08 12.20
CA THR A 256 9.49 2.18 11.75
C THR A 256 10.76 2.30 12.59
N LEU A 257 11.51 1.19 12.68
CA LEU A 257 12.83 1.13 13.32
C LEU A 257 13.96 1.63 12.40
N ASP A 258 13.74 1.59 11.09
CA ASP A 258 14.60 2.18 10.08
C ASP A 258 13.71 3.10 9.22
N ASP A 259 13.71 2.94 7.90
CA ASP A 259 13.07 3.91 7.02
C ASP A 259 11.54 3.78 6.94
N GLY A 260 10.87 4.91 6.85
CA GLY A 260 9.44 4.93 6.57
C GLY A 260 9.13 4.43 5.16
N ILE A 261 9.82 4.99 4.17
CA ILE A 261 9.74 4.60 2.77
C ILE A 261 11.16 4.47 2.25
N VAL A 262 11.47 3.37 1.59
CA VAL A 262 12.75 3.18 0.89
C VAL A 262 12.54 2.60 -0.50
N SER A 263 13.04 3.29 -1.53
CA SER A 263 13.11 2.70 -2.87
C SER A 263 14.42 1.93 -3.05
N LYS A 264 14.35 0.61 -3.26
CA LYS A 264 15.53 -0.25 -3.51
C LYS A 264 15.20 -1.40 -4.45
N ASP A 265 16.14 -1.74 -5.33
CA ASP A 265 16.03 -2.88 -6.24
C ASP A 265 16.58 -4.14 -5.53
N PRO A 266 15.75 -5.17 -5.26
CA PRO A 266 16.21 -6.39 -4.59
C PRO A 266 17.24 -7.18 -5.42
N PHE A 267 17.36 -6.90 -6.71
CA PHE A 267 18.31 -7.52 -7.63
C PHE A 267 19.46 -6.59 -8.01
N TYR A 268 19.66 -5.48 -7.28
CA TYR A 268 20.74 -4.55 -7.54
C TYR A 268 22.11 -5.25 -7.49
N GLU A 269 22.85 -5.15 -8.60
CA GLU A 269 24.25 -5.57 -8.68
C GLU A 269 25.16 -4.35 -8.67
N GLU A 270 26.23 -4.39 -7.86
CA GLU A 270 27.20 -3.30 -7.75
C GLU A 270 27.73 -2.87 -9.13
N GLY A 271 27.58 -1.57 -9.45
CA GLY A 271 28.01 -0.98 -10.71
C GLY A 271 26.94 -0.92 -11.80
N GLN A 272 25.73 -1.39 -11.54
CA GLN A 272 24.56 -1.08 -12.37
C GLN A 272 23.99 0.31 -12.04
N VAL A 273 23.22 0.88 -12.97
CA VAL A 273 22.44 2.08 -12.68
C VAL A 273 21.25 1.65 -11.83
N SER A 274 21.13 2.17 -10.61
CA SER A 274 19.94 2.01 -9.78
C SER A 274 18.77 2.70 -10.48
N ASP A 275 17.81 1.92 -10.97
CA ASP A 275 16.56 2.40 -11.57
C ASP A 275 15.45 2.25 -10.53
N VAL A 276 15.47 3.13 -9.53
CA VAL A 276 14.51 3.14 -8.43
C VAL A 276 13.96 4.55 -8.27
N ASP A 277 12.72 4.68 -7.81
CA ASP A 277 12.12 5.98 -7.56
C ASP A 277 11.01 5.95 -6.51
N VAL A 278 10.79 7.12 -5.90
CA VAL A 278 9.62 7.42 -5.08
C VAL A 278 8.86 8.58 -5.69
N THR A 279 7.59 8.33 -6.02
CA THR A 279 6.66 9.34 -6.54
C THR A 279 5.42 9.47 -5.64
N ILE A 280 5.27 10.61 -4.97
CA ILE A 280 4.09 10.94 -4.15
C ILE A 280 3.24 11.98 -4.87
N LYS A 281 2.04 11.60 -5.33
CA LYS A 281 1.11 12.47 -6.05
C LYS A 281 0.01 13.05 -5.17
N GLY A 282 -0.30 12.39 -4.05
CA GLY A 282 -1.42 12.74 -3.19
C GLY A 282 -1.48 11.91 -1.92
N GLY A 283 -2.59 12.01 -1.19
CA GLY A 283 -2.82 11.29 0.06
C GLY A 283 -2.47 12.10 1.31
N GLU A 284 -2.82 11.54 2.47
CA GLU A 284 -2.40 11.99 3.79
C GLU A 284 -1.41 10.98 4.35
N MET A 285 -0.23 11.43 4.77
CA MET A 285 0.80 10.53 5.25
C MET A 285 1.47 11.11 6.49
N THR A 286 1.56 10.30 7.53
CA THR A 286 2.36 10.59 8.73
C THR A 286 3.39 9.47 8.88
N ILE A 287 4.66 9.84 8.98
CA ILE A 287 5.77 8.93 9.21
C ILE A 287 6.50 9.37 10.47
N LEU A 288 6.79 8.40 11.33
CA LEU A 288 7.73 8.51 12.44
C LEU A 288 8.76 7.39 12.30
N ALA A 289 9.92 7.74 11.73
CA ALA A 289 11.00 6.81 11.44
C ALA A 289 12.18 7.01 12.39
N GLN A 290 12.77 5.91 12.83
CA GLN A 290 14.10 5.89 13.45
C GLN A 290 15.23 5.88 12.39
N GLY A 291 14.91 5.56 11.14
CA GLY A 291 15.73 5.81 9.94
C GLY A 291 15.39 7.15 9.29
N ASP A 292 15.48 7.21 7.97
CA ASP A 292 14.92 8.29 7.17
C ASP A 292 13.40 8.17 7.10
N ALA A 293 12.70 9.30 7.16
CA ALA A 293 11.25 9.24 6.93
C ALA A 293 10.92 8.85 5.48
N LEU A 294 11.75 9.30 4.54
CA LEU A 294 11.71 8.92 3.13
C LEU A 294 13.16 8.85 2.65
N ASP A 295 13.61 7.65 2.29
CA ASP A 295 14.81 7.39 1.52
C ASP A 295 14.42 6.99 0.09
N SER A 296 15.03 7.63 -0.90
CA SER A 296 14.98 7.13 -2.26
C SER A 296 16.39 6.89 -2.77
N ASN A 297 16.82 5.64 -2.93
CA ASN A 297 18.10 5.31 -3.61
C ASN A 297 18.11 5.63 -5.12
N GLY A 298 17.29 6.60 -5.55
CA GLY A 298 17.05 7.04 -6.91
C GLY A 298 16.23 8.35 -6.96
N GLU A 299 15.36 8.48 -7.96
CA GLU A 299 14.63 9.73 -8.16
C GLU A 299 13.50 9.95 -7.14
N LEU A 300 13.39 11.18 -6.63
CA LEU A 300 12.30 11.60 -5.75
C LEU A 300 11.39 12.63 -6.45
N VAL A 301 10.09 12.35 -6.51
CA VAL A 301 9.08 13.29 -7.00
C VAL A 301 7.99 13.52 -5.95
N LEU A 302 7.93 14.74 -5.43
CA LEU A 302 6.88 15.20 -4.51
C LEU A 302 5.90 16.10 -5.27
N ALA A 303 4.78 15.53 -5.71
CA ALA A 303 3.80 16.20 -6.56
C ALA A 303 2.52 16.66 -5.87
N GLY A 304 2.22 16.16 -4.69
CA GLY A 304 1.07 16.58 -3.89
C GLY A 304 1.00 15.86 -2.56
N GLY A 305 -0.18 15.96 -1.92
CA GLY A 305 -0.46 15.32 -0.64
C GLY A 305 -0.28 16.24 0.57
N SER A 306 -0.69 15.74 1.74
CA SER A 306 -0.45 16.32 3.05
C SER A 306 0.46 15.37 3.83
N LEU A 307 1.75 15.71 3.92
CA LEU A 307 2.80 14.83 4.40
C LEU A 307 3.40 15.40 5.68
N LEU A 308 3.50 14.56 6.71
CA LEU A 308 4.30 14.75 7.91
C LEU A 308 5.36 13.65 7.93
N LEU A 309 6.59 14.01 7.60
CA LEU A 309 7.72 13.11 7.45
C LEU A 309 8.71 13.41 8.57
N THR A 310 8.80 12.53 9.57
CA THR A 310 9.64 12.77 10.74
C THR A 310 10.66 11.66 10.91
N SER A 311 11.93 12.06 10.90
CA SER A 311 13.05 11.23 11.35
C SER A 311 13.51 11.72 12.71
N VAL A 312 13.81 10.80 13.62
CA VAL A 312 14.25 11.12 14.99
C VAL A 312 15.66 10.65 15.33
N ASN A 313 16.43 10.18 14.33
CA ASN A 313 17.80 9.73 14.51
C ASN A 313 18.81 10.76 13.98
N PRO A 314 19.80 11.17 14.78
CA PRO A 314 20.82 12.13 14.36
C PRO A 314 21.67 11.74 13.14
N GLU A 315 21.69 10.45 12.77
CA GLU A 315 22.44 9.96 11.61
C GLU A 315 21.60 9.94 10.32
N ASN A 316 20.32 10.35 10.41
CA ASN A 316 19.36 10.32 9.31
C ASN A 316 18.59 11.65 9.18
N GLY A 317 17.88 11.80 8.06
CA GLY A 317 17.09 12.95 7.66
C GLY A 317 15.59 12.64 7.48
N ALA A 318 14.78 13.68 7.36
CA ALA A 318 13.38 13.48 6.98
C ALA A 318 13.23 13.12 5.48
N LEU A 319 14.21 13.50 4.67
CA LEU A 319 14.26 13.28 3.23
C LEU A 319 15.70 12.95 2.87
N ASP A 320 15.94 11.73 2.42
CA ASP A 320 17.15 11.32 1.72
C ASP A 320 16.79 10.88 0.30
N PHE A 321 17.67 11.17 -0.65
CA PHE A 321 17.53 10.73 -2.03
C PHE A 321 18.86 10.69 -2.79
N GLU A 322 19.03 9.67 -3.63
CA GLU A 322 20.14 9.53 -4.55
C GLU A 322 19.73 9.93 -5.97
N GLY A 323 20.18 11.10 -6.44
CA GLY A 323 19.95 11.52 -7.83
C GLY A 323 19.16 12.82 -7.91
N THR A 324 18.01 12.83 -8.60
CA THR A 324 17.22 14.06 -8.74
C THR A 324 15.99 14.06 -7.86
N ALA A 325 15.82 15.13 -7.08
CA ALA A 325 14.59 15.43 -6.38
C ALA A 325 13.82 16.58 -7.03
N THR A 326 12.53 16.36 -7.29
CA THR A 326 11.61 17.35 -7.86
C THR A 326 10.43 17.62 -6.94
N LEU A 327 10.31 18.86 -6.46
CA LEU A 327 9.14 19.36 -5.76
C LEU A 327 8.19 20.04 -6.73
N ILE A 328 7.01 19.47 -6.96
CA ILE A 328 5.94 20.06 -7.78
C ILE A 328 4.86 20.71 -6.90
N GLY A 329 4.46 20.06 -5.80
CA GLY A 329 3.32 20.45 -4.99
C GLY A 329 3.17 19.67 -3.67
N GLY A 330 2.27 20.11 -2.80
CA GLY A 330 1.93 19.47 -1.52
C GLY A 330 1.94 20.42 -0.33
N THR A 331 1.41 19.95 0.80
CA THR A 331 1.67 20.51 2.13
C THR A 331 2.59 19.51 2.83
N ILE A 332 3.86 19.86 2.96
CA ILE A 332 4.89 18.91 3.38
C ILE A 332 5.60 19.49 4.58
N TRP A 333 5.56 18.78 5.71
CA TRP A 333 6.41 18.99 6.86
C TRP A 333 7.44 17.87 6.89
N ALA A 334 8.70 18.19 6.61
CA ALA A 334 9.81 17.26 6.80
C ALA A 334 10.61 17.71 8.02
N LEU A 335 10.62 16.88 9.07
CA LEU A 335 11.20 17.16 10.38
C LEU A 335 12.39 16.22 10.60
N GLY A 336 13.61 16.74 10.38
CA GLY A 336 14.85 15.96 10.45
C GLY A 336 15.60 16.16 11.76
N HIS A 337 16.37 15.16 12.17
CA HIS A 337 17.04 15.18 13.48
C HIS A 337 18.55 15.44 13.42
N GLY A 338 19.23 15.22 12.31
CA GLY A 338 20.67 15.53 12.23
C GLY A 338 21.18 15.84 10.85
N ASP A 339 20.69 15.13 9.84
CA ASP A 339 21.18 15.34 8.49
C ASP A 339 20.71 16.68 7.89
N PRO A 340 21.62 17.43 7.23
CA PRO A 340 21.26 18.68 6.60
C PRO A 340 20.18 18.49 5.53
N LEU A 341 19.22 19.41 5.47
CA LEU A 341 18.18 19.40 4.46
C LEU A 341 18.75 19.53 3.04
N GLN A 342 18.69 18.44 2.26
CA GLN A 342 19.16 18.41 0.88
C GLN A 342 18.38 19.35 -0.04
N ASP A 343 19.04 19.91 -1.07
CA ASP A 343 18.42 20.81 -2.03
C ASP A 343 17.75 20.06 -3.18
N PHE A 344 16.52 20.44 -3.50
CA PHE A 344 15.81 19.89 -4.64
C PHE A 344 16.51 20.26 -5.95
N SER A 345 16.65 19.28 -6.84
CA SER A 345 17.14 19.51 -8.20
C SER A 345 16.25 20.50 -8.97
N SER A 346 14.94 20.45 -8.72
CA SER A 346 13.94 21.39 -9.25
C SER A 346 12.79 21.58 -8.27
N ALA A 347 12.35 22.82 -8.04
CA ALA A 347 11.16 23.13 -7.24
C ALA A 347 10.23 24.09 -7.99
N LYS A 348 8.96 23.69 -8.16
CA LYS A 348 7.88 24.56 -8.69
C LYS A 348 7.15 25.28 -7.56
N GLN A 349 6.85 24.56 -6.48
CA GLN A 349 6.29 25.14 -5.26
C GLN A 349 7.41 25.73 -4.40
N VAL A 350 7.07 26.75 -3.61
CA VAL A 350 8.02 27.36 -2.67
C VAL A 350 8.04 26.61 -1.34
N PHE A 351 9.17 26.67 -0.67
CA PHE A 351 9.39 26.03 0.62
C PHE A 351 10.19 26.94 1.56
N LEU A 352 10.16 26.58 2.84
CA LEU A 352 11.00 27.10 3.91
C LEU A 352 11.96 26.01 4.36
N LYS A 353 13.18 26.40 4.71
CA LYS A 353 14.15 25.59 5.44
C LYS A 353 14.59 26.35 6.69
N ALA A 354 14.69 25.67 7.82
CA ALA A 354 15.22 26.25 9.05
C ALA A 354 15.85 25.19 9.94
N ASP A 355 16.99 25.52 10.53
CA ASP A 355 17.50 24.82 11.71
C ASP A 355 16.70 25.31 12.92
N LEU A 356 15.94 24.41 13.54
CA LEU A 356 15.04 24.72 14.63
C LEU A 356 14.83 23.46 15.45
N TYR A 357 15.15 23.54 16.74
CA TYR A 357 14.81 22.49 17.68
C TYR A 357 13.32 22.52 18.03
N ALA A 358 12.66 21.36 18.05
CA ALA A 358 11.41 21.17 18.78
C ALA A 358 11.41 19.80 19.46
N ALA A 359 10.90 19.75 20.69
CA ALA A 359 10.65 18.48 21.35
C ALA A 359 9.41 17.81 20.74
N ALA A 360 9.28 16.49 20.89
CA ALA A 360 8.03 15.82 20.61
C ALA A 360 6.88 16.50 21.37
N ARG A 361 5.74 16.68 20.68
CA ARG A 361 4.53 17.36 21.13
C ARG A 361 4.64 18.89 21.27
N ASP A 362 5.76 19.49 20.91
CA ASP A 362 5.79 20.94 20.71
C ASP A 362 4.87 21.32 19.54
N THR A 363 4.13 22.41 19.71
CA THR A 363 3.40 23.05 18.62
C THR A 363 4.37 23.94 17.84
N VAL A 364 4.55 23.64 16.56
CA VAL A 364 5.29 24.46 15.60
C VAL A 364 4.31 25.37 14.87
N THR A 365 4.56 26.67 14.86
CA THR A 365 3.73 27.68 14.17
C THR A 365 4.57 28.46 13.17
N ILE A 366 4.09 28.52 11.92
CA ILE A 366 4.66 29.33 10.86
C ILE A 366 3.76 30.55 10.66
N SER A 367 4.33 31.75 10.67
CA SER A 367 3.58 33.00 10.51
C SER A 367 4.21 33.93 9.47
N ASP A 368 3.37 34.71 8.79
CA ASP A 368 3.82 35.77 7.88
C ASP A 368 4.41 36.98 8.63
N ALA A 369 4.94 37.95 7.89
CA ALA A 369 5.50 39.18 8.44
C ALA A 369 4.47 40.07 9.18
N SER A 370 3.17 39.83 9.00
CA SER A 370 2.10 40.53 9.73
C SER A 370 1.69 39.81 11.01
N GLY A 371 2.25 38.63 11.27
CA GLY A 371 1.93 37.78 12.43
C GLY A 371 0.71 36.88 12.24
N ASN A 372 0.21 36.72 11.01
CA ASN A 372 -0.87 35.77 10.74
C ASN A 372 -0.29 34.34 10.68
N SER A 373 -0.93 33.38 11.34
CA SER A 373 -0.55 31.97 11.25
C SER A 373 -0.90 31.43 9.86
N ILE A 374 0.09 30.81 9.21
CA ILE A 374 -0.02 30.15 7.91
C ILE A 374 -0.22 28.65 8.09
N ALA A 375 0.52 28.06 9.02
CA ALA A 375 0.45 26.64 9.29
C ALA A 375 0.80 26.35 10.75
N THR A 376 0.22 25.28 11.29
CA THR A 376 0.47 24.83 12.66
C THR A 376 0.48 23.31 12.70
N LEU A 377 1.43 22.75 13.45
CA LEU A 377 1.63 21.31 13.59
C LEU A 377 2.02 20.98 15.03
N GLU A 378 1.50 19.90 15.60
CA GLU A 378 2.08 19.27 16.81
C GLU A 378 3.15 18.27 16.34
N ALA A 379 4.40 18.43 16.77
CA ALA A 379 5.50 17.55 16.37
C ALA A 379 5.27 16.12 16.88
N ASN A 380 5.26 15.13 16.00
CA ASN A 380 5.12 13.71 16.34
C ASN A 380 6.44 13.07 16.81
N GLY A 381 7.56 13.79 16.69
CA GLY A 381 8.89 13.40 17.15
C GLY A 381 9.76 14.63 17.45
N GLU A 382 10.90 14.41 18.11
CA GLU A 382 11.92 15.45 18.29
C GLU A 382 12.67 15.69 16.98
N PHE A 383 12.90 16.95 16.61
CA PHE A 383 13.64 17.31 15.40
C PHE A 383 14.58 18.50 15.64
N LEU A 384 15.60 18.62 14.79
CA LEU A 384 16.60 19.70 14.80
C LEU A 384 16.52 20.61 13.57
N ASN A 385 15.89 20.15 12.48
CA ASN A 385 15.67 20.93 11.29
C ASN A 385 14.27 20.70 10.70
N LEU A 386 13.81 21.68 9.94
CA LEU A 386 12.48 21.70 9.35
C LEU A 386 12.56 22.14 7.89
N PHE A 387 11.90 21.36 7.04
CA PHE A 387 11.46 21.74 5.72
C PHE A 387 9.94 21.89 5.72
N PHE A 388 9.44 22.99 5.16
CA PHE A 388 8.01 23.19 4.99
C PHE A 388 7.66 23.69 3.58
N SER A 389 6.85 22.93 2.85
CA SER A 389 6.26 23.36 1.56
C SER A 389 4.75 23.53 1.70
N SER A 390 4.20 24.56 1.07
CA SER A 390 2.75 24.78 0.97
C SER A 390 2.42 25.76 -0.16
N ALA A 391 1.21 25.66 -0.71
CA ALA A 391 0.71 26.61 -1.70
C ALA A 391 0.38 27.99 -1.09
N ASP A 392 0.25 28.06 0.23
CA ASP A 392 -0.04 29.29 0.97
C ASP A 392 1.20 30.16 1.20
N LEU A 393 2.39 29.62 0.92
CA LEU A 393 3.65 30.37 0.95
C LEU A 393 3.80 31.23 -0.31
N VAL A 394 4.38 32.41 -0.16
CA VAL A 394 4.59 33.39 -1.25
C VAL A 394 6.08 33.62 -1.46
N GLN A 395 6.55 33.40 -2.70
CA GLN A 395 7.97 33.53 -3.05
C GLN A 395 8.59 34.86 -2.59
N GLY A 396 9.73 34.77 -1.91
CA GLY A 396 10.52 35.91 -1.44
C GLY A 396 9.98 36.59 -0.18
N GLN A 397 8.85 36.15 0.38
CA GLN A 397 8.40 36.63 1.68
C GLN A 397 9.18 35.97 2.82
N LEU A 398 9.38 36.74 3.89
CA LEU A 398 9.96 36.28 5.15
C LEU A 398 8.87 35.69 6.04
N TYR A 399 9.14 34.51 6.58
CA TYR A 399 8.28 33.83 7.54
C TYR A 399 9.02 33.61 8.84
N THR A 400 8.27 33.68 9.93
CA THR A 400 8.73 33.36 11.28
C THR A 400 8.25 31.96 11.67
N ILE A 401 9.13 31.16 12.25
CA ILE A 401 8.85 29.79 12.70
C ILE A 401 9.10 29.75 14.21
N LYS A 402 8.11 29.33 14.99
CA LYS A 402 8.18 29.27 16.46
C LYS A 402 7.73 27.92 16.98
N THR A 403 8.33 27.48 18.08
CA THR A 403 7.85 26.32 18.84
C THR A 403 7.22 26.75 20.15
N SER A 404 6.29 25.96 20.69
CA SER A 404 5.78 26.16 22.07
C SER A 404 6.88 26.07 23.13
N GLY A 405 7.96 25.34 22.86
CA GLY A 405 9.19 25.29 23.65
C GLY A 405 10.03 26.58 23.61
N GLY A 406 9.61 27.59 22.85
CA GLY A 406 10.24 28.92 22.83
C GLY A 406 11.38 29.08 21.83
N GLN A 407 11.58 28.13 20.92
CA GLN A 407 12.56 28.24 19.84
C GLN A 407 12.03 29.15 18.72
N TYR A 408 12.96 29.72 17.95
CA TYR A 408 12.68 30.74 16.95
C TYR A 408 13.62 30.62 15.75
N ALA A 409 13.06 30.67 14.54
CA ALA A 409 13.80 30.81 13.30
C ALA A 409 13.07 31.74 12.33
N GLU A 410 13.79 32.23 11.33
CA GLU A 410 13.25 32.97 10.19
C GLU A 410 13.70 32.30 8.89
N SER A 411 12.82 32.25 7.90
CA SER A 411 13.14 31.67 6.60
C SER A 411 12.42 32.43 5.49
N TYR A 412 13.11 32.65 4.37
CA TYR A 412 12.50 33.22 3.17
C TYR A 412 11.92 32.09 2.32
N ALA A 413 10.67 32.22 1.89
CA ALA A 413 10.09 31.27 0.95
C ALA A 413 10.83 31.31 -0.39
N THR A 414 11.37 30.16 -0.79
CA THR A 414 12.17 30.01 -2.01
C THR A 414 11.73 28.80 -2.80
N ASN A 415 11.91 28.84 -4.12
CA ASN A 415 11.86 27.68 -5.02
C ASN A 415 13.18 27.52 -5.78
N LYS A 416 14.23 28.17 -5.29
CA LYS A 416 15.59 28.08 -5.82
C LYS A 416 16.39 27.12 -4.97
N ARG A 417 17.35 26.49 -5.64
CA ARG A 417 18.44 25.72 -5.05
C ARG A 417 19.21 26.56 -4.04
#